data_AF-A0A9E4PHY2-F1
#
_entry.id   AF-A0A9E4PHY2-F1
#
_cell.length_a   1.000
_cell.length_b   1.000
_cell.length_c   1.000
_cell.angle_alpha   90.00
_cell.angle_beta   90.00
_cell.angle_gamma   90.00
#
_symmetry.space_group_name_H-M   'P 1'
#
loop_
_entity.id
_entity.type
_entity.pdbx_description
1 polymer ?
#
loop_
_entity_poly.entity_id
_entity_poly.type
_entity_poly.pdbx_seq_one_letter_code
_entity_poly.pdbx_strand_id
1 'polypeptide(L)'
;MLGRCNTRLLAALVVAAFGGLLFGTLTWGSEPLTDRVSVSSLGAEGTNASQSASLSADGRFVVFSSDASDLVDDDTNSRDIFVRDRQNGTTELVSLASDGTQANRPALFPAISGDGRFVVYESEADNLVPGDTNEASDIFC
;
A
#
# COMPACT_ATOMS: atom_id res chain seq x y z
N MET A 1 27.98 -4.22 20.91
CA MET A 1 26.52 -4.24 21.18
C MET A 1 25.86 -4.95 20.01
N LEU A 2 25.32 -6.13 20.27
CA LEU A 2 24.72 -7.06 19.30
C LEU A 2 23.24 -6.73 19.14
N GLY A 3 22.78 -6.48 17.91
CA GLY A 3 21.36 -6.48 17.55
C GLY A 3 21.06 -7.70 16.68
N ARG A 4 20.43 -8.72 17.28
CA ARG A 4 20.04 -9.97 16.61
C ARG A 4 18.90 -9.70 15.62
N CYS A 5 19.10 -10.00 14.34
CA CYS A 5 18.00 -10.09 13.38
C CYS A 5 17.42 -11.51 13.42
N ASN A 6 16.10 -11.60 13.54
CA ASN A 6 15.32 -12.81 13.81
C ASN A 6 15.61 -13.95 12.83
N THR A 7 16.46 -14.89 13.22
CA THR A 7 16.54 -16.22 12.61
C THR A 7 15.49 -17.10 13.29
N ARG A 8 14.36 -17.36 12.62
CA ARG A 8 13.40 -18.36 13.10
C ARG A 8 14.04 -19.74 12.98
N LEU A 9 14.50 -20.28 14.12
CA LEU A 9 14.77 -21.71 14.29
C LEU A 9 13.49 -22.50 14.01
N LEU A 10 13.55 -23.46 13.10
CA LEU A 10 12.80 -24.72 13.21
C LEU A 10 13.68 -25.87 12.72
N ALA A 11 13.61 -26.97 13.48
CA ALA A 11 14.56 -28.07 13.53
C ALA A 11 14.51 -29.03 12.33
N ALA A 12 15.62 -29.73 12.06
CA ALA A 12 15.58 -31.13 11.64
C ALA A 12 16.90 -31.86 11.95
N LEU A 13 16.71 -33.10 12.36
CA LEU A 13 17.60 -34.09 12.97
C LEU A 13 18.78 -34.50 12.06
N VAL A 14 19.94 -34.80 12.65
CA VAL A 14 20.97 -35.63 12.01
C VAL A 14 20.41 -37.05 11.91
N VAL A 15 20.23 -37.57 10.69
CA VAL A 15 20.02 -39.00 10.45
C VAL A 15 21.04 -39.50 9.44
N ALA A 16 21.93 -40.35 9.91
CA ALA A 16 22.55 -41.43 9.15
C ALA A 16 22.29 -42.69 9.99
N ALA A 17 21.91 -43.86 9.48
CA ALA A 17 21.68 -44.36 8.13
C ALA A 17 20.86 -45.67 8.22
N PHE A 18 20.47 -46.18 7.04
CA PHE A 18 19.91 -47.51 6.72
C PHE A 18 18.39 -47.71 6.84
N GLY A 19 17.73 -47.76 5.67
CA GLY A 19 16.54 -48.58 5.45
C GLY A 19 15.25 -47.83 5.11
N GLY A 20 15.09 -47.46 3.83
CA GLY A 20 13.77 -47.29 3.20
C GLY A 20 13.09 -45.92 3.30
N LEU A 21 12.30 -45.64 2.25
CA LEU A 21 11.27 -44.59 2.06
C LEU A 21 11.67 -43.28 1.37
N LEU A 22 10.73 -42.87 0.51
CA LEU A 22 10.71 -41.80 -0.51
C LEU A 22 11.42 -40.49 -0.11
N PHE A 23 12.23 -39.97 -1.03
CA PHE A 23 12.74 -38.60 -0.98
C PHE A 23 11.66 -37.62 -1.46
N GLY A 24 11.08 -36.85 -0.53
CA GLY A 24 10.44 -35.57 -0.87
C GLY A 24 11.53 -34.50 -0.96
N THR A 25 11.65 -33.81 -2.08
CA THR A 25 12.56 -32.67 -2.24
C THR A 25 12.03 -31.49 -1.42
N LEU A 26 12.81 -31.05 -0.43
CA LEU A 26 12.54 -29.83 0.33
C LEU A 26 12.93 -28.62 -0.52
N THR A 27 11.96 -27.96 -1.14
CA THR A 27 12.20 -26.74 -1.92
C THR A 27 12.41 -25.56 -0.97
N TRP A 28 13.66 -25.21 -0.70
CA TRP A 28 14.00 -23.88 -0.17
C TRP A 28 14.12 -22.89 -1.33
N GLY A 29 12.99 -22.58 -1.93
CA GLY A 29 12.82 -21.44 -2.81
C GLY A 29 11.80 -20.53 -2.16
N SER A 30 12.21 -19.33 -1.71
CA SER A 30 11.24 -18.25 -1.63
C SER A 30 10.91 -17.89 -3.07
N GLU A 31 9.89 -18.55 -3.62
CA GLU A 31 9.36 -18.16 -4.91
C GLU A 31 9.04 -16.66 -4.84
N PRO A 32 9.39 -15.87 -5.86
CA PRO A 32 9.06 -14.45 -5.88
C PRO A 32 7.55 -14.30 -5.71
N LEU A 33 7.12 -13.80 -4.55
CA LEU A 33 5.72 -13.52 -4.30
C LEU A 33 5.38 -12.19 -4.97
N THR A 34 4.49 -12.24 -5.95
CA THR A 34 3.94 -11.05 -6.60
C THR A 34 2.53 -10.84 -6.09
N ASP A 35 2.30 -9.72 -5.41
CA ASP A 35 1.00 -9.33 -4.85
C ASP A 35 0.49 -8.07 -5.54
N ARG A 36 -0.79 -8.05 -5.91
CA ARG A 36 -1.46 -6.81 -6.33
C ARG A 36 -1.87 -6.03 -5.09
N VAL A 37 -1.35 -4.82 -4.95
CA VAL A 37 -1.59 -3.95 -3.80
C VAL A 37 -2.77 -2.98 -4.00
N SER A 38 -3.06 -2.65 -5.26
CA SER A 38 -4.19 -1.81 -5.67
C SER A 38 -5.50 -2.62 -5.70
N VAL A 39 -5.96 -3.00 -4.52
CA VAL A 39 -7.19 -3.76 -4.32
C VAL A 39 -8.03 -3.11 -3.24
N SER A 40 -9.35 -3.35 -3.22
CA SER A 40 -10.21 -2.89 -2.14
C SER A 40 -9.89 -3.61 -0.82
N SER A 41 -10.50 -3.17 0.29
CA SER A 41 -10.39 -3.87 1.58
C SER A 41 -10.93 -5.31 1.56
N LEU A 42 -11.76 -5.65 0.57
CA LEU A 42 -12.23 -7.02 0.31
C LEU A 42 -11.31 -7.83 -0.60
N GLY A 43 -10.22 -7.23 -1.09
CA GLY A 43 -9.29 -7.84 -2.03
C GLY A 43 -9.77 -7.84 -3.49
N ALA A 44 -10.83 -7.09 -3.81
CA ALA A 44 -11.31 -6.95 -5.18
C ALA A 44 -10.36 -6.07 -6.01
N GLU A 45 -10.15 -6.42 -7.27
CA GLU A 45 -9.42 -5.59 -8.24
C GLU A 45 -10.25 -4.36 -8.60
N GLY A 46 -9.61 -3.19 -8.59
CA GLY A 46 -10.24 -1.96 -9.06
C GLY A 46 -10.40 -1.92 -10.58
N THR A 47 -11.41 -1.19 -11.05
CA THR A 47 -11.84 -1.14 -12.45
C THR A 47 -10.91 -0.39 -13.41
N ASN A 48 -10.07 0.53 -12.91
CA ASN A 48 -9.20 1.39 -13.71
C ASN A 48 -7.72 1.36 -13.26
N ALA A 49 -6.88 2.16 -13.91
CA ALA A 49 -5.43 2.16 -13.71
C ALA A 49 -5.01 2.72 -12.34
N SER A 50 -3.92 2.17 -11.79
CA SER A 50 -3.22 2.73 -10.63
C SER A 50 -1.76 3.02 -10.97
N GLN A 51 -1.21 4.10 -10.41
CA GLN A 51 0.09 4.67 -10.77
C GLN A 51 0.82 5.26 -9.55
N SER A 52 2.10 5.58 -9.70
CA SER A 52 2.90 6.39 -8.76
C SER A 52 2.92 5.84 -7.33
N ALA A 53 3.15 4.55 -7.14
CA ALA A 53 3.16 3.94 -5.82
C ALA A 53 4.43 4.29 -5.01
N SER A 54 4.30 4.39 -3.69
CA SER A 54 5.40 4.56 -2.74
C SER A 54 5.20 3.68 -1.50
N LEU A 55 6.30 3.19 -0.92
CA LEU A 55 6.29 2.19 0.15
C LEU A 55 6.97 2.75 1.41
N SER A 56 6.32 2.57 2.56
CA SER A 56 6.91 2.84 3.89
C SER A 56 8.14 1.96 4.16
N ALA A 57 9.03 2.39 5.06
CA ALA A 57 10.32 1.72 5.27
C ALA A 57 10.19 0.30 5.84
N ASP A 58 9.13 0.02 6.61
CA ASP A 58 8.82 -1.31 7.12
C ASP A 58 8.01 -2.16 6.11
N GLY A 59 7.63 -1.57 4.98
CA GLY A 59 6.85 -2.21 3.93
C GLY A 59 5.38 -2.44 4.29
N ARG A 60 4.86 -1.90 5.39
CA ARG A 60 3.46 -2.13 5.81
C ARG A 60 2.48 -1.34 4.96
N PHE A 61 2.75 -0.06 4.76
CA PHE A 61 1.88 0.85 4.02
C PHE A 61 2.41 1.08 2.60
N VAL A 62 1.51 0.96 1.62
CA VAL A 62 1.73 1.39 0.23
C VAL A 62 0.77 2.54 -0.04
N VAL A 63 1.28 3.68 -0.48
CA VAL A 63 0.45 4.75 -1.04
C VAL A 63 0.49 4.68 -2.56
N PHE A 64 -0.61 4.96 -3.24
CA PHE A 64 -0.68 4.97 -4.70
C PHE A 64 -1.82 5.88 -5.18
N SER A 65 -1.70 6.39 -6.41
CA SER A 65 -2.80 7.07 -7.09
C SER A 65 -3.62 6.08 -7.92
N SER A 66 -4.94 6.26 -8.03
CA SER A 66 -5.80 5.37 -8.82
C SER A 66 -6.96 6.12 -9.48
N ASP A 67 -7.32 5.72 -10.70
CA ASP A 67 -8.52 6.18 -11.43
C ASP A 67 -9.76 5.30 -11.13
N ALA A 68 -9.63 4.34 -10.22
CA ALA A 68 -10.63 3.30 -9.95
C ALA A 68 -11.62 3.77 -8.89
N SER A 69 -12.91 3.79 -9.21
CA SER A 69 -13.99 4.26 -8.33
C SER A 69 -14.56 3.19 -7.39
N ASP A 70 -13.86 2.05 -7.25
CA ASP A 70 -14.35 0.86 -6.56
C ASP A 70 -13.32 0.24 -5.59
N LEU A 71 -12.28 1.00 -5.24
CA LEU A 71 -11.33 0.62 -4.20
C LEU A 71 -11.86 0.89 -2.79
N VAL A 72 -12.73 1.89 -2.66
CA VAL A 72 -13.51 2.22 -1.46
C VAL A 72 -14.96 2.53 -1.87
N ASP A 73 -15.89 2.42 -0.94
CA ASP A 73 -17.29 2.80 -1.20
C ASP A 73 -17.41 4.32 -1.38
N ASP A 74 -18.40 4.75 -2.17
CA ASP A 74 -18.74 6.15 -2.43
C ASP A 74 -17.58 7.01 -2.98
N ASP A 75 -16.66 6.40 -3.74
CA ASP A 75 -15.65 7.11 -4.53
C ASP A 75 -16.28 7.72 -5.79
N THR A 76 -16.36 9.05 -5.88
CA THR A 76 -17.18 9.75 -6.89
C THR A 76 -16.40 10.67 -7.82
N ASN A 77 -15.13 10.91 -7.54
CA ASN A 77 -14.24 11.74 -8.33
C ASN A 77 -13.34 10.87 -9.23
N SER A 78 -12.40 11.49 -9.95
CA SER A 78 -11.70 10.82 -11.05
C SER A 78 -10.44 10.09 -10.63
N ARG A 79 -9.56 10.75 -9.86
CA ARG A 79 -8.27 10.18 -9.47
C ARG A 79 -7.87 10.63 -8.09
N ASP A 80 -7.55 9.62 -7.28
CA ASP A 80 -7.40 9.78 -5.84
C ASP A 80 -6.17 9.08 -5.32
N ILE A 81 -5.77 9.47 -4.11
CA ILE A 81 -4.67 8.85 -3.39
C ILE A 81 -5.25 7.86 -2.38
N PHE A 82 -4.74 6.64 -2.46
CA PHE A 82 -5.12 5.55 -1.56
C PHE A 82 -3.92 5.07 -0.77
N VAL A 83 -4.16 4.62 0.47
CA VAL A 83 -3.20 3.88 1.29
C VAL A 83 -3.70 2.47 1.49
N ARG A 84 -2.86 1.49 1.16
CA ARG A 84 -3.04 0.07 1.49
C ARG A 84 -2.23 -0.27 2.73
N ASP A 85 -2.90 -0.69 3.80
CA ASP A 85 -2.27 -1.38 4.93
C ASP A 85 -2.17 -2.87 4.59
N ARG A 86 -0.96 -3.33 4.25
CA ARG A 86 -0.71 -4.72 3.87
C ARG A 86 -0.84 -5.70 5.03
N GLN A 87 -0.72 -5.22 6.27
CA GLN A 87 -0.84 -6.07 7.45
C GLN A 87 -2.31 -6.31 7.80
N ASN A 88 -3.13 -5.27 7.74
CA ASN A 88 -4.56 -5.35 8.08
C ASN A 88 -5.44 -5.67 6.88
N GLY A 89 -4.92 -5.53 5.65
CA GLY A 89 -5.67 -5.77 4.43
C GLY A 89 -6.70 -4.68 4.13
N THR A 90 -6.50 -3.47 4.64
CA THR A 90 -7.40 -2.32 4.42
C THR A 90 -6.87 -1.38 3.36
N THR A 91 -7.78 -0.78 2.59
CA THR A 91 -7.51 0.28 1.62
C THR A 91 -8.36 1.48 1.99
N GLU A 92 -7.73 2.63 2.09
CA GLU A 92 -8.35 3.88 2.53
C GLU A 92 -8.04 5.00 1.55
N LEU A 93 -9.05 5.84 1.29
CA LEU A 93 -8.93 7.08 0.53
C LEU A 93 -8.34 8.17 1.44
N VAL A 94 -7.27 8.84 1.00
CA VAL A 94 -6.56 9.86 1.80
C VAL A 94 -6.55 11.24 1.17
N SER A 95 -6.93 11.40 -0.10
CA SER A 95 -7.14 12.71 -0.76
C SER A 95 -8.48 13.36 -0.34
N LEU A 96 -8.65 13.52 0.97
CA LEU A 96 -9.84 14.11 1.59
C LEU A 96 -9.50 15.44 2.26
N ALA A 97 -10.46 16.36 2.26
CA ALA A 97 -10.41 17.51 3.13
C ALA A 97 -10.55 17.09 4.60
N SER A 98 -10.20 18.00 5.52
CA SER A 98 -10.25 17.72 6.97
C SER A 98 -11.64 17.36 7.53
N ASP A 99 -12.71 17.66 6.80
CA ASP A 99 -14.09 17.31 7.13
C ASP A 99 -14.57 16.00 6.48
N GLY A 100 -13.69 15.31 5.75
CA GLY A 100 -13.95 14.06 5.05
C GLY A 100 -14.53 14.25 3.64
N THR A 101 -14.69 15.48 3.15
CA THR A 101 -15.13 15.70 1.77
C THR A 101 -14.05 15.32 0.77
N GLN A 102 -14.44 14.73 -0.36
CA GLN A 102 -13.52 14.35 -1.44
C GLN A 102 -12.94 15.58 -2.13
N ALA A 103 -11.68 15.47 -2.58
CA ALA A 103 -11.07 16.47 -3.44
C ALA A 103 -11.90 16.67 -4.72
N ASN A 104 -12.19 17.92 -5.08
CA ASN A 104 -12.96 18.26 -6.28
C ASN A 104 -12.11 18.31 -7.57
N ARG A 105 -10.83 17.99 -7.45
CA ARG A 105 -9.84 17.85 -8.54
C ARG A 105 -8.95 16.64 -8.27
N PRO A 106 -8.30 16.10 -9.31
CA PRO A 106 -7.38 14.97 -9.16
C PRO A 106 -6.28 15.20 -8.13
N ALA A 107 -5.88 14.12 -7.46
CA ALA A 107 -4.68 14.06 -6.64
C ALA A 107 -3.63 13.14 -7.27
N LEU A 108 -2.36 13.58 -7.24
CA LEU A 108 -1.27 12.97 -8.01
C LEU A 108 0.01 12.83 -7.18
N PHE A 109 0.91 11.99 -7.69
CA PHE A 109 2.30 11.85 -7.24
C PHE A 109 2.48 11.68 -5.72
N PRO A 110 1.83 10.68 -5.09
CA PRO A 110 1.91 10.53 -3.66
C PRO A 110 3.29 10.02 -3.20
N ALA A 111 3.70 10.42 -2.00
CA ALA A 111 4.83 9.84 -1.30
C ALA A 111 4.48 9.63 0.17
N ILE A 112 4.99 8.55 0.77
CA ILE A 112 4.77 8.23 2.18
C ILE A 112 6.09 8.33 2.95
N SER A 113 6.01 8.89 4.16
CA SER A 113 7.10 8.90 5.13
C SER A 113 7.57 7.49 5.51
N GLY A 114 8.84 7.37 5.88
CA GLY A 114 9.43 6.06 6.21
C GLY A 114 8.75 5.35 7.39
N ASP A 115 8.19 6.10 8.34
CA ASP A 115 7.42 5.57 9.46
C ASP A 115 5.92 5.39 9.16
N GLY A 116 5.48 5.69 7.94
CA GLY A 116 4.11 5.51 7.48
C GLY A 116 3.09 6.52 8.03
N ARG A 117 3.53 7.57 8.73
CA ARG A 117 2.60 8.49 9.44
C ARG A 117 2.08 9.65 8.61
N PHE A 118 2.81 10.01 7.57
CA PHE A 118 2.51 11.16 6.70
C PHE A 118 2.54 10.73 5.24
N VAL A 119 1.56 11.20 4.48
CA VAL A 119 1.47 11.07 3.02
C VAL A 119 1.45 12.47 2.46
N VAL A 120 2.34 12.77 1.52
CA VAL A 120 2.28 14.02 0.74
C VAL A 120 1.78 13.73 -0.67
N TYR A 121 1.05 14.67 -1.26
CA TYR A 121 0.55 14.57 -2.64
C TYR A 121 0.31 15.94 -3.27
N GLU A 122 0.24 15.99 -4.59
CA GLU A 122 -0.09 17.18 -5.37
C GLU A 122 -1.57 17.20 -5.74
N SER A 123 -2.23 18.36 -5.67
CA SER A 123 -3.58 18.53 -6.19
C SER A 123 -3.88 19.99 -6.56
N GLU A 124 -4.77 20.20 -7.53
CA GLU A 124 -5.36 21.51 -7.88
C GLU A 124 -6.71 21.75 -7.16
N ALA A 125 -7.03 20.92 -6.15
CA ALA A 125 -8.32 20.96 -5.48
C ALA A 125 -8.44 22.15 -4.53
N ASP A 126 -9.37 23.06 -4.82
CA ASP A 126 -9.64 24.25 -4.01
C ASP A 126 -10.43 23.97 -2.71
N ASN A 127 -10.84 22.72 -2.49
CA ASN A 127 -11.67 22.32 -1.36
C ASN A 127 -10.96 21.45 -0.31
N LEU A 128 -9.66 21.18 -0.48
CA LEU A 128 -8.89 20.40 0.50
C LEU A 128 -8.57 21.19 1.77
N VAL A 129 -8.32 22.49 1.63
CA VAL A 129 -8.00 23.40 2.74
C VAL A 129 -8.81 24.69 2.61
N PRO A 130 -9.43 25.21 3.68
CA PRO A 130 -10.17 26.46 3.63
C PRO A 130 -9.31 27.64 3.18
N GLY A 131 -9.81 28.37 2.17
CA GLY A 131 -9.14 29.58 1.66
C GLY A 131 -8.10 29.31 0.58
N ASP A 132 -8.03 28.09 0.05
CA ASP A 132 -7.36 27.83 -1.21
C ASP A 132 -8.17 28.45 -2.37
N THR A 133 -7.56 29.37 -3.12
CA THR A 133 -8.25 30.18 -4.15
C THR A 133 -7.38 30.50 -5.36
N ASN A 134 -6.19 29.93 -5.45
CA ASN A 134 -5.19 30.33 -6.46
C ASN A 134 -5.33 29.57 -7.79
N GLU A 135 -6.19 28.54 -7.84
CA GLU A 135 -6.39 27.62 -8.97
C GLU A 135 -5.08 26.96 -9.46
N ALA A 136 -4.11 26.76 -8.57
CA ALA A 136 -2.82 26.18 -8.88
C ALA A 136 -2.64 24.82 -8.18
N SER A 137 -1.68 24.02 -8.67
CA SER A 137 -1.25 22.83 -7.94
C SER A 137 -0.60 23.23 -6.61
N ASP A 138 -1.11 22.67 -5.53
CA ASP A 138 -0.55 22.77 -4.19
C ASP A 138 -0.11 21.39 -3.67
N ILE A 139 0.74 21.39 -2.66
CA ILE A 139 1.24 20.16 -2.01
C ILE A 139 0.56 20.02 -0.65
N PHE A 140 -0.14 18.89 -0.46
CA PHE A 140 -0.88 18.55 0.75
C PHE A 140 -0.17 17.44 1.54
N CYS A 141 -0.41 17.37 2.85
CA CYS A 141 0.15 16.37 3.77
C CYS A 141 -0.84 15.97 4.87
#